data_AF-A0AAV8TID0-F1
#
_entry.id   AF-A0AAV8TID0-F1
#
_cell.length_a   1.000
_cell.length_b   1.000
_cell.length_c   1.000
_cell.angle_alpha   90.00
_cell.angle_beta   90.00
_cell.angle_gamma   90.00
#
_symmetry.space_group_name_H-M   'P 1'
#
loop_
_entity.id
_entity.type
_entity.pdbx_description
1 polymer ?
#
loop_
_entity_poly.entity_id
_entity_poly.type
_entity_poly.pdbx_seq_one_letter_code
_entity_poly.pdbx_strand_id
1 'polypeptide(L)'
;MTLVASLLKLPRLASRPIIRTSQLFRTSSTRLLGQRRREGQVKVLMETQVENSKRPKILCLHGFRTSAVILRTLIGRWPQAVLEKLELDFLDGPFPARGRSDVEGLFDPPYREWYQISEDFKEYRNFEECLMYIEDYMLNRGPFDGLLGFSQGAFISAALPGLQAQGLAFTRVPKVKFLILISGAKFAGYKLGQPKLGAKAFSSPIECPSLHFIGERDFLKEAGEDLVGSFVDPVVVYHPQGHAVPRLDVKSEETILSFIENIKHNCATSNKLPVIELKPSL
;
A
#
# COMPACT_ATOMS: atom_id res chain seq x y z
N MET A 1 -9.89 3.98 -27.19
CA MET A 1 -8.97 2.90 -27.58
C MET A 1 -9.10 1.79 -26.56
N THR A 2 -9.51 0.61 -27.00
CA THR A 2 -9.96 -0.52 -26.16
C THR A 2 -8.79 -1.19 -25.44
N LEU A 3 -8.92 -1.40 -24.12
CA LEU A 3 -7.87 -1.85 -23.18
C LEU A 3 -7.48 -3.35 -23.27
N VAL A 4 -7.81 -4.04 -24.36
CA VAL A 4 -7.78 -5.52 -24.40
C VAL A 4 -6.66 -6.01 -25.32
N ALA A 5 -5.44 -6.20 -24.78
CA ALA A 5 -4.48 -7.19 -25.30
C ALA A 5 -3.23 -7.31 -24.40
N SER A 6 -3.25 -8.17 -23.36
CA SER A 6 -2.02 -8.86 -22.92
C SER A 6 -2.15 -10.00 -21.91
N LEU A 7 -3.35 -10.41 -21.47
CA LEU A 7 -3.47 -11.37 -20.37
C LEU A 7 -3.70 -12.85 -20.75
N LEU A 8 -3.49 -13.25 -22.01
CA LEU A 8 -3.65 -14.67 -22.40
C LEU A 8 -2.39 -15.22 -23.05
N LYS A 9 -1.61 -15.96 -22.25
CA LYS A 9 -0.88 -17.19 -22.63
C LYS A 9 -0.11 -17.73 -21.42
N LEU A 10 -0.66 -18.67 -20.66
CA LEU A 10 0.09 -19.76 -20.00
C LEU A 10 -0.86 -20.96 -19.69
N PRO A 11 -0.36 -22.21 -19.77
CA PRO A 11 -1.18 -23.43 -19.76
C PRO A 11 -1.59 -23.91 -18.36
N ARG A 12 -2.73 -24.61 -18.32
CA ARG A 12 -3.34 -25.24 -17.13
C ARG A 12 -2.41 -26.33 -16.57
N LEU A 13 -2.08 -26.25 -15.27
CA LEU A 13 -1.45 -27.34 -14.52
C LEU A 13 -2.49 -28.10 -13.71
N ALA A 14 -2.42 -29.42 -13.83
CA ALA A 14 -3.32 -30.41 -13.25
C ALA A 14 -3.14 -30.54 -11.73
N SER A 15 -4.26 -30.74 -11.05
CA SER A 15 -4.41 -31.04 -9.62
C SER A 15 -3.92 -32.45 -9.28
N ARG A 16 -3.22 -32.60 -8.16
CA ARG A 16 -2.96 -33.90 -7.49
C ARG A 16 -3.24 -33.80 -5.97
N PRO A 17 -3.59 -34.92 -5.32
CA PRO A 17 -4.47 -34.93 -4.16
C PRO A 17 -3.73 -34.90 -2.81
N ILE A 18 -4.54 -34.56 -1.80
CA ILE A 18 -4.27 -34.40 -0.37
C ILE A 18 -3.98 -35.76 0.29
N ILE A 19 -2.90 -35.85 1.07
CA ILE A 19 -2.63 -36.96 2.00
C ILE A 19 -2.94 -36.50 3.42
N ARG A 20 -3.90 -37.18 4.06
CA ARG A 20 -4.17 -37.12 5.51
C ARG A 20 -3.30 -38.16 6.22
N THR A 21 -2.63 -37.76 7.30
CA THR A 21 -2.22 -38.69 8.35
C THR A 21 -2.43 -38.06 9.72
N SER A 22 -3.14 -38.81 10.56
CA SER A 22 -3.48 -38.54 11.96
C SER A 22 -2.79 -39.57 12.85
N GLN A 23 -2.25 -39.16 14.01
CA GLN A 23 -2.14 -39.88 15.30
C GLN A 23 -1.10 -39.13 16.19
N LEU A 24 -1.37 -38.59 17.39
CA LEU A 24 -1.84 -39.08 18.70
C LEU A 24 -0.75 -39.73 19.61
N PHE A 25 -0.78 -39.28 20.87
CA PHE A 25 -0.10 -39.76 22.11
C PHE A 25 1.40 -39.39 22.24
N ARG A 26 1.99 -39.09 23.41
CA ARG A 26 1.59 -39.23 24.82
C ARG A 26 2.48 -38.35 25.71
N THR A 27 1.95 -37.96 26.87
CA THR A 27 2.61 -37.31 28.01
C THR A 27 3.63 -38.22 28.70
N SER A 28 4.68 -37.65 29.31
CA SER A 28 5.28 -38.15 30.55
C SER A 28 6.04 -37.05 31.29
N SER A 29 5.76 -36.98 32.59
CA SER A 29 6.31 -36.11 33.61
C SER A 29 7.47 -36.80 34.32
N THR A 30 8.52 -36.05 34.70
CA THR A 30 9.33 -36.38 35.88
C THR A 30 10.03 -35.14 36.43
N ARG A 31 9.75 -34.83 37.70
CA ARG A 31 10.50 -33.91 38.57
C ARG A 31 11.83 -34.55 38.98
N LEU A 32 12.85 -33.72 39.23
CA LEU A 32 13.77 -33.94 40.35
C LEU A 32 14.41 -32.62 40.81
N LEU A 33 14.45 -32.45 42.14
CA LEU A 33 15.01 -31.32 42.87
C LEU A 33 16.54 -31.32 42.86
N GLY A 34 17.13 -30.13 42.86
CA GLY A 34 18.53 -29.91 43.21
C GLY A 34 18.76 -28.49 43.71
N GLN A 35 18.85 -28.33 45.04
CA GLN A 35 19.39 -27.13 45.68
C GLN A 35 20.91 -27.25 45.78
N ARG A 36 21.67 -26.22 45.38
CA ARG A 36 22.78 -25.62 46.15
C ARG A 36 23.44 -24.40 45.47
N ARG A 37 23.48 -23.32 46.27
CA ARG A 37 24.49 -22.25 46.46
C ARG A 37 25.22 -21.58 45.27
N ARG A 38 24.91 -20.27 45.17
CA ARG A 38 25.76 -19.09 44.94
C ARG A 38 27.10 -19.27 44.20
N GLU A 39 27.17 -18.65 43.03
CA GLU A 39 28.31 -17.83 42.61
C GLU A 39 27.81 -16.75 41.65
N GLY A 40 28.32 -15.53 41.81
CA GLY A 40 27.85 -14.36 41.09
C GLY A 40 28.21 -14.42 39.61
N GLN A 41 27.19 -14.42 38.77
CA GLN A 41 27.29 -13.87 37.43
C GLN A 41 26.09 -12.95 37.24
N VAL A 42 26.37 -11.65 37.18
CA VAL A 42 25.45 -10.68 36.58
C VAL A 42 25.38 -11.06 35.10
N LYS A 43 24.50 -12.01 34.78
CA LYS A 43 24.09 -12.27 33.41
C LYS A 43 23.26 -11.08 33.03
N VAL A 44 23.89 -10.09 32.40
CA VAL A 44 23.19 -9.06 31.64
C VAL A 44 22.47 -9.82 30.53
N LEU A 45 21.25 -10.24 30.83
CA LEU A 45 20.28 -10.53 29.80
C LEU A 45 20.02 -9.17 29.17
N MET A 46 20.77 -8.88 28.10
CA MET A 46 20.22 -8.07 27.03
C MET A 46 19.00 -8.86 26.55
N GLU A 47 17.87 -8.64 27.21
CA GLU A 47 16.59 -8.71 26.53
C GLU A 47 16.77 -7.75 25.35
N THR A 48 17.11 -8.33 24.21
CA THR A 48 16.79 -7.71 22.94
C THR A 48 15.29 -7.52 23.05
N GLN A 49 14.87 -6.32 23.44
CA GLN A 49 13.53 -5.88 23.14
C GLN A 49 13.49 -5.97 21.64
N VAL A 50 13.00 -7.10 21.13
CA VAL A 50 12.36 -7.18 19.84
C VAL A 50 11.23 -6.19 20.01
N GLU A 51 11.54 -4.93 19.73
CA GLU A 51 10.58 -3.85 19.69
C GLU A 51 9.52 -4.43 18.77
N ASN A 52 8.37 -4.74 19.36
CA ASN A 52 7.27 -5.40 18.69
C ASN A 52 6.67 -4.34 17.77
N SER A 53 7.44 -3.98 16.73
CA SER A 53 7.21 -2.91 15.80
C SER A 53 5.94 -3.30 15.08
N LYS A 54 4.85 -2.63 15.48
CA LYS A 54 3.53 -2.87 14.92
C LYS A 54 3.65 -2.75 13.40
N ARG A 55 3.15 -3.75 12.68
CA ARG A 55 3.14 -3.76 11.21
C ARG A 55 2.44 -2.49 10.71
N PRO A 56 3.01 -1.77 9.73
CA PRO A 56 2.35 -0.60 9.16
C PRO A 56 0.97 -0.97 8.63
N LYS A 57 -0.06 -0.22 9.05
CA LYS A 57 -1.42 -0.41 8.55
C LYS A 57 -1.62 0.43 7.29
N ILE A 58 -2.01 -0.23 6.20
CA ILE A 58 -2.11 0.38 4.87
C ILE A 58 -3.54 0.27 4.36
N LEU A 59 -4.10 1.39 3.92
CA LEU A 59 -5.35 1.39 3.17
C LEU A 59 -5.05 1.17 1.68
N CYS A 60 -5.63 0.12 1.11
CA CYS A 60 -5.42 -0.32 -0.27
C CYS A 60 -6.59 0.10 -1.17
N LEU A 61 -6.28 0.90 -2.21
CA LEU A 61 -7.23 1.47 -3.16
C LEU A 61 -7.09 0.81 -4.54
N HIS A 62 -8.15 0.16 -5.00
CA HIS A 62 -8.17 -0.59 -6.26
C HIS A 62 -8.17 0.30 -7.53
N GLY A 63 -7.99 -0.30 -8.70
CA GLY A 63 -7.98 0.40 -9.99
C GLY A 63 -9.38 0.68 -10.54
N PHE A 64 -9.44 1.46 -11.62
CA PHE A 64 -10.70 1.81 -12.31
C PHE A 64 -11.50 0.57 -12.67
N ARG A 65 -12.79 0.55 -12.32
CA ARG A 65 -13.72 -0.56 -12.59
C ARG A 65 -13.21 -1.92 -12.11
N THR A 66 -12.58 -1.96 -10.95
CA THR A 66 -12.23 -3.20 -10.25
C THR A 66 -12.87 -3.21 -8.86
N SER A 67 -12.34 -3.96 -7.91
CA SER A 67 -12.85 -4.00 -6.53
C SER A 67 -11.74 -4.28 -5.54
N ALA A 68 -12.03 -4.05 -4.26
CA ALA A 68 -11.16 -4.39 -3.14
C ALA A 68 -10.75 -5.87 -3.15
N VAL A 69 -11.69 -6.76 -3.45
CA VAL A 69 -11.43 -8.21 -3.53
C VAL A 69 -10.48 -8.55 -4.67
N ILE A 70 -10.62 -7.88 -5.82
CA ILE A 70 -9.71 -8.07 -6.96
C ILE A 70 -8.31 -7.60 -6.60
N LEU A 71 -8.16 -6.39 -6.05
CA LEU A 71 -6.85 -5.88 -5.62
C LEU A 71 -6.23 -6.78 -4.56
N ARG A 72 -7.01 -7.24 -3.57
CA ARG A 72 -6.57 -8.21 -2.56
C ARG A 72 -6.05 -9.50 -3.18
N THR A 73 -6.74 -10.01 -4.19
CA THR A 73 -6.33 -11.22 -4.91
C THR A 73 -5.02 -11.02 -5.68
N LEU A 74 -4.82 -9.83 -6.28
CA LEU A 74 -3.61 -9.51 -7.02
C LEU A 74 -2.41 -9.30 -6.09
N ILE A 75 -2.57 -8.52 -5.01
CA ILE A 75 -1.53 -8.28 -3.99
C ILE A 75 -1.22 -9.57 -3.21
N GLY A 76 -2.20 -10.44 -2.99
CA GLY A 76 -2.00 -11.75 -2.36
C GLY A 76 -1.06 -12.70 -3.13
N ARG A 77 -0.63 -12.34 -4.35
CA ARG A 77 0.39 -13.05 -5.12
C ARG A 77 1.81 -12.61 -4.79
N TRP A 78 1.99 -11.57 -3.97
CA TRP A 78 3.29 -11.16 -3.48
C TRP A 78 3.88 -12.20 -2.51
N PRO A 79 5.21 -12.26 -2.35
CA PRO A 79 5.86 -13.17 -1.42
C PRO A 79 5.35 -13.00 0.01
N GLN A 80 5.20 -14.10 0.75
CA GLN A 80 4.74 -14.07 2.14
C GLN A 80 5.66 -13.23 3.04
N ALA A 81 6.97 -13.23 2.77
CA ALA A 81 7.95 -12.40 3.50
C ALA A 81 7.61 -10.89 3.45
N VAL A 82 6.96 -10.43 2.37
CA VAL A 82 6.46 -9.05 2.24
C VAL A 82 5.11 -8.91 2.94
N LEU A 83 4.16 -9.80 2.65
CA LEU A 83 2.78 -9.71 3.15
C LEU A 83 2.72 -9.77 4.69
N GLU A 84 3.54 -10.62 5.32
CA GLU A 84 3.58 -10.77 6.77
C GLU A 84 4.06 -9.52 7.50
N LYS A 85 4.78 -8.62 6.82
CA LYS A 85 5.27 -7.35 7.39
C LYS A 85 4.25 -6.21 7.33
N LEU A 86 3.11 -6.39 6.66
CA LEU A 86 2.11 -5.36 6.41
C LEU A 86 0.74 -5.74 7.01
N GLU A 87 -0.03 -4.75 7.46
CA GLU A 87 -1.45 -4.90 7.75
C GLU A 87 -2.25 -4.21 6.63
N LEU A 88 -2.83 -4.99 5.71
CA LEU A 88 -3.50 -4.48 4.51
C LEU A 88 -5.03 -4.48 4.66
N ASP A 89 -5.65 -3.30 4.59
CA ASP A 89 -7.11 -3.14 4.54
C ASP A 89 -7.53 -2.67 3.14
N PHE A 90 -8.48 -3.35 2.51
CA PHE A 90 -8.85 -3.09 1.12
C PHE A 90 -10.24 -2.50 1.06
N LEU A 91 -10.37 -1.31 0.47
CA LEU A 91 -11.60 -0.55 0.39
C LEU A 91 -12.16 -0.54 -1.02
N ASP A 92 -13.47 -0.77 -1.14
CA ASP A 92 -14.21 -0.59 -2.39
C ASP A 92 -14.52 0.90 -2.61
N GLY A 93 -14.33 1.34 -3.85
CA GLY A 93 -14.74 2.66 -4.30
C GLY A 93 -16.24 2.88 -4.13
N PRO A 94 -16.68 4.13 -3.83
CA PRO A 94 -18.07 4.39 -3.46
C PRO A 94 -19.04 4.27 -4.63
N PHE A 95 -18.56 4.39 -5.87
CA PHE A 95 -19.43 4.41 -7.04
C PHE A 95 -19.46 3.07 -7.78
N PRO A 96 -20.63 2.58 -8.21
CA PRO A 96 -20.70 1.45 -9.12
C PRO A 96 -20.09 1.82 -10.49
N ALA A 97 -19.38 0.86 -11.10
CA ALA A 97 -18.87 1.01 -12.45
C ALA A 97 -20.03 1.23 -13.44
N ARG A 98 -19.89 2.22 -14.35
CA ARG A 98 -20.93 2.56 -15.33
C ARG A 98 -20.71 1.96 -16.72
N GLY A 99 -19.59 1.28 -16.92
CA GLY A 99 -19.27 0.63 -18.18
C GLY A 99 -18.45 -0.62 -17.97
N ARG A 100 -17.94 -1.19 -19.07
CA ARG A 100 -17.17 -2.43 -19.04
C ARG A 100 -15.92 -2.32 -18.19
N SER A 101 -15.60 -3.39 -17.48
CA SER A 101 -14.31 -3.61 -16.85
C SER A 101 -13.41 -4.49 -17.70
N ASP A 102 -12.12 -4.16 -17.75
CA ASP A 102 -11.12 -4.96 -18.46
C ASP A 102 -10.77 -6.27 -17.74
N VAL A 103 -11.32 -6.47 -16.53
CA VAL A 103 -11.22 -7.72 -15.77
C VAL A 103 -12.45 -8.63 -15.94
N GLU A 104 -13.43 -8.23 -16.76
CA GLU A 104 -14.60 -9.06 -17.07
C GLU A 104 -14.18 -10.43 -17.63
N GLY A 105 -14.82 -11.49 -17.14
CA GLY A 105 -14.48 -12.88 -17.49
C GLY A 105 -13.26 -13.45 -16.77
N LEU A 106 -12.47 -12.62 -16.08
CA LEU A 106 -11.39 -13.05 -15.18
C LEU A 106 -11.80 -12.95 -13.70
N PHE A 107 -12.60 -11.95 -13.36
CA PHE A 107 -13.12 -11.72 -12.01
C PHE A 107 -14.60 -11.36 -12.06
N ASP A 108 -15.37 -11.81 -11.07
CA ASP A 108 -16.79 -11.52 -10.99
C ASP A 108 -17.07 -10.08 -10.50
N PRO A 109 -18.17 -9.44 -10.94
CA PRO A 109 -18.66 -8.17 -10.38
C PRO A 109 -19.10 -8.32 -8.91
N PRO A 110 -19.32 -7.23 -8.15
CA PRO A 110 -19.43 -5.84 -8.59
C PRO A 110 -18.08 -5.14 -8.83
N TYR A 111 -18.05 -4.31 -9.85
CA TYR A 111 -16.95 -3.38 -10.10
C TYR A 111 -17.30 -1.98 -9.61
N ARG A 112 -16.27 -1.26 -9.15
CA ARG A 112 -16.37 0.05 -8.50
C ARG A 112 -15.43 1.04 -9.16
N GLU A 113 -15.78 2.31 -9.02
CA GLU A 113 -14.99 3.47 -9.42
C GLU A 113 -14.83 4.39 -8.22
N TRP A 114 -13.67 5.03 -8.11
CA TRP A 114 -13.43 6.03 -7.06
C TRP A 114 -14.08 7.36 -7.40
N TYR A 115 -13.97 7.76 -8.66
CA TYR A 115 -14.60 8.94 -9.26
C TYR A 115 -14.84 8.63 -10.74
N GLN A 116 -15.80 9.29 -11.38
CA GLN A 116 -16.08 9.08 -12.80
C GLN A 116 -15.27 10.05 -13.66
N ILE A 117 -14.86 9.57 -14.82
CA ILE A 117 -14.18 10.34 -15.86
C ILE A 117 -15.02 10.23 -17.15
N SER A 118 -15.17 11.32 -17.91
CA SER A 118 -15.78 11.29 -19.24
C SER A 118 -14.99 10.42 -20.22
N GLU A 119 -15.61 9.95 -21.31
CA GLU A 119 -14.93 9.09 -22.30
C GLU A 119 -13.76 9.78 -23.01
N ASP A 120 -13.81 11.11 -23.14
CA ASP A 120 -12.72 11.92 -23.67
C ASP A 120 -11.68 12.33 -22.60
N PHE A 121 -11.87 11.84 -21.38
CA PHE A 121 -11.04 12.07 -20.21
C PHE A 121 -10.90 13.52 -19.74
N LYS A 122 -11.81 14.41 -20.14
CA LYS A 122 -11.73 15.84 -19.79
C LYS A 122 -12.50 16.22 -18.53
N GLU A 123 -13.58 15.51 -18.23
CA GLU A 123 -14.47 15.85 -17.12
C GLU A 123 -14.38 14.81 -16.01
N TYR A 124 -14.20 15.31 -14.80
CA TYR A 124 -14.13 14.51 -13.58
C TYR A 124 -15.38 14.81 -12.76
N ARG A 125 -16.03 13.74 -12.28
CA ARG A 125 -17.22 13.84 -11.44
C ARG A 125 -16.98 13.07 -10.15
N ASN A 126 -17.52 13.62 -9.07
CA ASN A 126 -17.51 13.03 -7.74
C ASN A 126 -16.10 12.84 -7.12
N PHE A 127 -15.12 13.68 -7.51
CA PHE A 127 -13.75 13.54 -7.03
C PHE A 127 -13.63 13.94 -5.56
N GLU A 128 -14.24 15.06 -5.17
CA GLU A 128 -14.25 15.56 -3.80
C GLU A 128 -15.01 14.60 -2.86
N GLU A 129 -16.16 14.09 -3.30
CA GLU A 129 -16.95 13.07 -2.59
C GLU A 129 -16.16 11.78 -2.37
N CYS A 130 -15.33 11.39 -3.34
CA CYS A 130 -14.41 10.28 -3.17
C CYS A 130 -13.40 10.52 -2.05
N LEU A 131 -12.79 11.72 -2.00
CA LEU A 131 -11.80 12.04 -0.96
C LEU A 131 -12.45 12.04 0.43
N MET A 132 -13.66 12.60 0.55
CA MET A 132 -14.44 12.57 1.79
C MET A 132 -14.76 11.14 2.24
N TYR A 133 -15.19 10.28 1.31
CA TYR A 133 -15.49 8.88 1.59
C TYR A 133 -14.28 8.11 2.12
N ILE A 134 -13.10 8.31 1.52
CA ILE A 134 -11.87 7.65 1.98
C ILE A 134 -11.47 8.19 3.37
N GLU A 135 -11.57 9.51 3.58
CA GLU A 135 -11.28 10.12 4.89
C GLU A 135 -12.20 9.59 5.99
N ASP A 136 -13.51 9.49 5.72
CA ASP A 136 -14.49 8.93 6.66
C ASP A 136 -14.21 7.46 6.96
N TYR A 137 -13.78 6.67 5.97
CA TYR A 137 -13.35 5.29 6.20
C TYR A 137 -12.11 5.24 7.11
N MET A 138 -11.12 6.10 6.85
CA MET A 138 -9.89 6.18 7.66
C MET A 138 -10.16 6.62 9.10
N LEU A 139 -11.11 7.54 9.32
CA LEU A 139 -11.56 7.92 10.66
C LEU A 139 -12.13 6.73 11.44
N ASN A 140 -12.95 5.91 10.79
CA ASN A 140 -13.67 4.81 11.44
C ASN A 140 -12.84 3.53 11.62
N ARG A 141 -11.83 3.31 10.79
CA ARG A 141 -11.04 2.06 10.75
C ARG A 141 -9.55 2.25 11.04
N GLY A 142 -9.11 3.50 11.17
CA GLY A 142 -7.73 3.86 11.42
C GLY A 142 -7.24 3.59 12.85
N PRO A 143 -6.05 4.12 13.21
CA PRO A 143 -5.17 4.92 12.35
C PRO A 143 -4.54 4.06 11.23
N PHE A 144 -4.42 4.66 10.05
CA PHE A 144 -3.66 4.11 8.92
C PHE A 144 -2.32 4.85 8.83
N ASP A 145 -1.24 4.12 8.57
CA ASP A 145 0.10 4.69 8.42
C ASP A 145 0.39 5.11 6.97
N GLY A 146 -0.14 4.37 6.00
CA GLY A 146 0.15 4.61 4.59
C GLY A 146 -0.98 4.22 3.65
N LEU A 147 -0.78 4.51 2.37
CA LEU A 147 -1.71 4.16 1.30
C LEU A 147 -1.01 3.25 0.28
N LEU A 148 -1.74 2.28 -0.23
CA LEU A 148 -1.36 1.52 -1.42
C LEU A 148 -2.41 1.75 -2.49
N GLY A 149 -2.00 2.15 -3.68
CA GLY A 149 -2.93 2.39 -4.78
C GLY A 149 -2.52 1.65 -6.04
N PHE A 150 -3.49 1.14 -6.80
CA PHE A 150 -3.30 0.70 -8.17
C PHE A 150 -4.08 1.59 -9.15
N SER A 151 -3.44 2.06 -10.23
CA SER A 151 -4.10 2.82 -11.30
C SER A 151 -4.90 4.01 -10.74
N GLN A 152 -6.22 4.09 -10.95
CA GLN A 152 -7.07 5.13 -10.34
C GLN A 152 -6.87 5.29 -8.82
N GLY A 153 -6.70 4.20 -8.08
CA GLY A 153 -6.38 4.25 -6.65
C GLY A 153 -4.98 4.81 -6.36
N ALA A 154 -4.01 4.58 -7.25
CA ALA A 154 -2.67 5.18 -7.17
C ALA A 154 -2.71 6.69 -7.44
N PHE A 155 -3.56 7.16 -8.36
CA PHE A 155 -3.68 8.59 -8.68
C PHE A 155 -4.17 9.36 -7.46
N ILE A 156 -5.21 8.83 -6.79
CA ILE A 156 -5.74 9.38 -5.54
C ILE A 156 -4.67 9.33 -4.45
N SER A 157 -4.05 8.16 -4.23
CA SER A 157 -3.03 7.98 -3.20
C SER A 157 -1.86 8.95 -3.36
N ALA A 158 -1.43 9.20 -4.59
CA ALA A 158 -0.33 10.11 -4.88
C ALA A 158 -0.68 11.58 -4.65
N ALA A 159 -1.93 11.98 -4.89
CA ALA A 159 -2.38 13.35 -4.69
C ALA A 159 -2.58 13.70 -3.20
N LEU A 160 -2.97 12.72 -2.39
CA LEU A 160 -3.42 12.94 -1.02
C LEU A 160 -2.40 13.62 -0.10
N PRO A 161 -1.10 13.26 -0.07
CA PRO A 161 -0.14 13.94 0.81
C PRO A 161 0.00 15.44 0.49
N GLY A 162 0.01 15.81 -0.79
CA GLY A 162 0.12 17.21 -1.19
C GLY A 162 -1.13 18.01 -0.88
N LEU A 163 -2.32 17.42 -1.04
CA LEU A 163 -3.58 18.03 -0.63
C LEU A 163 -3.68 18.16 0.90
N GLN A 164 -3.21 17.14 1.64
CA GLN A 164 -3.19 17.14 3.10
C GLN A 164 -2.26 18.21 3.67
N ALA A 165 -1.06 18.36 3.10
CA ALA A 165 -0.11 19.41 3.49
C ALA A 165 -0.68 20.83 3.32
N GLN A 166 -1.59 21.01 2.36
CA GLN A 166 -2.27 22.29 2.10
C GLN A 166 -3.59 22.44 2.88
N GLY A 167 -3.99 21.46 3.68
CA GLY A 167 -5.28 21.47 4.39
C GLY A 167 -6.50 21.36 3.48
N LEU A 168 -6.34 20.79 2.28
CA LEU A 168 -7.38 20.69 1.26
C LEU A 168 -8.13 19.35 1.24
N ALA A 169 -7.52 18.29 1.77
CA ALA A 169 -8.12 16.98 1.96
C ALA A 169 -7.46 16.29 3.16
N PHE A 170 -8.11 15.26 3.73
CA PHE A 170 -7.55 14.48 4.85
C PHE A 170 -7.19 15.35 6.07
N THR A 171 -8.00 16.36 6.36
CA THR A 171 -7.83 17.31 7.47
C THR A 171 -8.25 16.73 8.82
N ARG A 172 -8.99 15.62 8.83
CA ARG A 172 -9.54 14.95 10.03
C ARG A 172 -8.77 13.70 10.41
N VAL A 173 -7.86 13.22 9.57
CA VAL A 173 -7.06 12.00 9.79
C VAL A 173 -5.58 12.33 10.00
N PRO A 174 -4.81 11.45 10.67
CA PRO A 174 -3.37 11.63 10.80
C PRO A 174 -2.65 11.77 9.44
N LYS A 175 -1.46 12.37 9.46
CA LYS A 175 -0.62 12.51 8.26
C LYS A 175 -0.33 11.14 7.64
N VAL A 176 -0.52 11.01 6.32
CA VAL A 176 -0.08 9.83 5.58
C VAL A 176 1.44 9.78 5.60
N LYS A 177 2.01 8.67 6.09
CA LYS A 177 3.45 8.55 6.37
C LYS A 177 4.25 7.94 5.22
N PHE A 178 3.60 7.18 4.34
CA PHE A 178 4.24 6.64 3.13
C PHE A 178 3.20 6.18 2.10
N LEU A 179 3.66 5.98 0.86
CA LEU A 179 2.86 5.49 -0.26
C LEU A 179 3.50 4.27 -0.93
N ILE A 180 2.67 3.34 -1.40
CA ILE A 180 3.02 2.31 -2.39
C ILE A 180 2.12 2.51 -3.61
N LEU A 181 2.69 2.96 -4.71
CA LEU A 181 1.98 3.39 -5.91
C LEU A 181 2.28 2.42 -7.05
N ILE A 182 1.24 1.81 -7.61
CA ILE A 182 1.35 0.84 -8.70
C ILE A 182 0.64 1.42 -9.92
N SER A 183 1.38 1.64 -11.01
CA SER A 183 0.85 2.27 -12.23
C SER A 183 0.16 3.62 -11.94
N GLY A 184 0.81 4.47 -11.14
CA GLY A 184 0.31 5.81 -10.79
C GLY A 184 0.55 6.86 -11.88
N ALA A 185 -0.18 7.97 -11.81
CA ALA A 185 0.02 9.17 -12.62
C ALA A 185 -0.47 10.40 -11.85
N LYS A 186 -0.03 11.60 -12.26
CA LYS A 186 -0.60 12.86 -11.77
C LYS A 186 -1.99 13.09 -12.37
N PHE A 187 -2.84 13.80 -11.63
CA PHE A 187 -4.09 14.36 -12.16
C PHE A 187 -3.85 15.49 -13.18
N ALA A 188 -2.67 16.11 -13.15
CA ALA A 188 -2.23 17.14 -14.09
C ALA A 188 -0.93 16.66 -14.75
N GLY A 189 -0.96 16.33 -16.05
CA GLY A 189 0.26 15.88 -16.73
C GLY A 189 0.10 15.03 -18.00
N TYR A 190 -1.12 14.71 -18.43
CA TYR A 190 -1.34 14.02 -19.70
C TYR A 190 -2.53 14.64 -20.42
N LYS A 191 -2.83 14.20 -21.65
CA LYS A 191 -3.95 14.62 -22.52
C LYS A 191 -5.37 14.49 -21.91
N LEU A 192 -5.46 14.29 -20.60
CA LEU A 192 -6.66 14.22 -19.77
C LEU A 192 -6.91 15.62 -19.20
N GLY A 193 -8.18 15.94 -18.93
CA GLY A 193 -8.51 17.06 -18.06
C GLY A 193 -8.00 16.82 -16.64
N GLN A 194 -8.22 17.79 -15.76
CA GLN A 194 -7.80 17.72 -14.36
C GLN A 194 -8.95 18.11 -13.42
N PRO A 195 -9.21 17.37 -12.32
CA PRO A 195 -10.07 17.87 -11.26
C PRO A 195 -9.40 19.10 -10.63
N LYS A 196 -10.18 20.17 -10.41
CA LYS A 196 -9.66 21.45 -9.89
C LYS A 196 -8.86 21.29 -8.61
N LEU A 197 -9.32 20.41 -7.72
CA LEU A 197 -8.62 20.11 -6.47
C LEU A 197 -7.32 19.32 -6.72
N GLY A 198 -7.36 18.28 -7.56
CA GLY A 198 -6.20 17.45 -7.87
C GLY A 198 -5.03 18.20 -8.52
N ALA A 199 -5.29 19.29 -9.25
CA ALA A 199 -4.25 20.15 -9.82
C ALA A 199 -3.35 20.80 -8.76
N LYS A 200 -3.83 20.98 -7.54
CA LYS A 200 -3.06 21.57 -6.42
C LYS A 200 -2.15 20.56 -5.74
N ALA A 201 -2.37 19.26 -5.94
CA ALA A 201 -1.69 18.20 -5.19
C ALA A 201 -0.17 18.15 -5.40
N PHE A 202 0.32 18.68 -6.53
CA PHE A 202 1.72 18.59 -6.94
C PHE A 202 2.38 19.98 -7.09
N SER A 203 1.85 21.00 -6.39
CA SER A 203 2.37 22.38 -6.44
C SER A 203 3.73 22.56 -5.76
N SER A 204 4.12 21.61 -4.90
CA SER A 204 5.44 21.50 -4.27
C SER A 204 5.88 20.04 -4.26
N PRO A 205 7.20 19.76 -4.15
CA PRO A 205 7.68 18.39 -3.96
C PRO A 205 6.99 17.70 -2.78
N ILE A 206 6.61 16.44 -2.97
CA ILE A 206 5.97 15.62 -1.94
C ILE A 206 7.06 14.93 -1.12
N GLU A 207 7.18 15.32 0.15
CA GLU A 207 8.15 14.75 1.10
C GLU A 207 7.76 13.36 1.63
N CYS A 208 6.53 12.92 1.37
CA CYS A 208 6.04 11.62 1.83
C CYS A 208 6.84 10.48 1.14
N PRO A 209 7.54 9.61 1.89
CA PRO A 209 8.26 8.46 1.33
C PRO A 209 7.36 7.64 0.40
N SER A 210 7.86 7.31 -0.79
CA SER A 210 7.06 6.63 -1.80
C SER A 210 7.84 5.52 -2.50
N LEU A 211 7.14 4.40 -2.72
CA LEU A 211 7.58 3.30 -3.57
C LEU A 211 6.69 3.25 -4.81
N HIS A 212 7.29 3.34 -6.00
CA HIS A 212 6.60 3.36 -7.28
C HIS A 212 6.89 2.08 -8.07
N PHE A 213 5.85 1.38 -8.49
CA PHE A 213 5.94 0.29 -9.45
C PHE A 213 5.49 0.78 -10.83
N ILE A 214 6.39 0.69 -11.81
CA ILE A 214 6.17 1.14 -13.19
C ILE A 214 6.33 -0.04 -14.15
N GLY A 215 5.31 -0.29 -14.96
CA GLY A 215 5.38 -1.32 -16.00
C GLY A 215 6.10 -0.82 -17.25
N GLU A 216 7.11 -1.57 -17.71
CA GLU A 216 7.85 -1.24 -18.94
C GLU A 216 6.98 -1.22 -20.19
N ARG A 217 5.84 -1.93 -20.16
CA ARG A 217 4.85 -1.97 -21.24
C ARG A 217 3.55 -1.26 -20.86
N ASP A 218 3.54 -0.50 -19.77
CA ASP A 218 2.36 0.24 -19.32
C ASP A 218 2.13 1.45 -20.23
N PHE A 219 0.90 1.64 -20.70
CA PHE A 219 0.53 2.81 -21.50
C PHE A 219 0.61 4.11 -20.70
N LEU A 220 0.65 4.03 -19.37
CA LEU A 220 0.89 5.15 -18.46
C LEU A 220 2.35 5.28 -18.02
N LYS A 221 3.30 4.53 -18.58
CA LYS A 221 4.70 4.55 -18.15
C LYS A 221 5.26 5.98 -18.03
N GLU A 222 5.15 6.77 -19.10
CA GLU A 222 5.64 8.16 -19.11
C GLU A 222 4.95 9.04 -18.05
N ALA A 223 3.65 8.84 -17.83
CA ALA A 223 2.90 9.57 -16.81
C ALA A 223 3.29 9.14 -15.38
N GLY A 224 3.67 7.88 -15.19
CA GLY A 224 4.22 7.37 -13.94
C GLY A 224 5.63 7.90 -13.68
N GLU A 225 6.48 7.97 -14.69
CA GLU A 225 7.81 8.59 -14.59
C GLU A 225 7.72 10.09 -14.30
N ASP A 226 6.78 10.81 -14.92
CA ASP A 226 6.49 12.19 -14.56
C ASP A 226 6.02 12.32 -13.10
N LEU A 227 5.15 11.41 -12.64
CA LEU A 227 4.71 11.36 -11.24
C LEU A 227 5.88 11.18 -10.26
N VAL A 228 6.84 10.30 -10.56
CA VAL A 228 8.05 10.09 -9.75
C VAL A 228 8.78 11.41 -9.50
N GLY A 229 8.88 12.27 -10.52
CA GLY A 229 9.52 13.59 -10.41
C GLY A 229 8.85 14.57 -9.44
N SER A 230 7.66 14.28 -8.93
CA SER A 230 6.99 15.09 -7.89
C SER A 230 7.31 14.67 -6.47
N PHE A 231 8.04 13.58 -6.24
CA PHE A 231 8.39 13.08 -4.91
C PHE A 231 9.86 13.36 -4.58
N VAL A 232 10.13 13.60 -3.29
CA VAL A 232 11.50 13.66 -2.76
C VAL A 232 11.99 12.24 -2.51
N ASP A 233 13.17 11.90 -3.06
CA ASP A 233 13.85 10.61 -2.92
C ASP A 233 12.94 9.36 -3.11
N PRO A 234 12.16 9.26 -4.21
CA PRO A 234 11.28 8.13 -4.44
C PRO A 234 12.06 6.85 -4.73
N VAL A 235 11.55 5.72 -4.22
CA VAL A 235 12.02 4.39 -4.61
C VAL A 235 11.22 3.94 -5.84
N VAL A 236 11.90 3.48 -6.90
CA VAL A 236 11.23 3.07 -8.14
C VAL A 236 11.62 1.64 -8.50
N VAL A 237 10.61 0.83 -8.83
CA VAL A 237 10.75 -0.55 -9.31
C VAL A 237 10.09 -0.66 -10.68
N TYR A 238 10.90 -0.91 -11.70
CA TYR A 238 10.40 -1.25 -13.04
C TYR A 238 10.12 -2.74 -13.14
N HIS A 239 9.02 -3.10 -13.81
CA HIS A 239 8.65 -4.50 -14.04
C HIS A 239 8.24 -4.76 -15.50
N PRO A 240 8.43 -5.98 -16.04
CA PRO A 240 8.25 -6.24 -17.47
C PRO A 240 6.78 -6.24 -17.93
N GLN A 241 5.81 -6.23 -17.02
CA GLN A 241 4.37 -6.26 -17.37
C GLN A 241 3.86 -4.91 -17.87
N GLY A 242 2.66 -4.90 -18.46
CA GLY A 242 1.94 -3.67 -18.79
C GLY A 242 1.21 -3.08 -17.58
N HIS A 243 0.02 -2.53 -17.79
CA HIS A 243 -0.83 -1.95 -16.75
C HIS A 243 -1.40 -3.01 -15.80
N ALA A 244 -0.62 -3.43 -14.82
CA ALA A 244 -0.95 -4.55 -13.94
C ALA A 244 -0.23 -4.45 -12.59
N VAL A 245 -0.82 -5.07 -11.56
CA VAL A 245 -0.12 -5.31 -10.29
C VAL A 245 1.04 -6.29 -10.53
N PRO A 246 2.29 -5.93 -10.18
CA PRO A 246 3.43 -6.78 -10.47
C PRO A 246 3.42 -8.05 -9.64
N ARG A 247 3.94 -9.14 -10.23
CA ARG A 247 4.55 -10.20 -9.43
C ARG A 247 5.95 -9.73 -9.06
N LEU A 248 6.33 -9.87 -7.80
CA LEU A 248 7.65 -9.46 -7.36
C LEU A 248 8.66 -10.55 -7.74
N ASP A 249 9.72 -10.16 -8.44
CA ASP A 249 10.94 -10.95 -8.52
C ASP A 249 11.80 -10.72 -7.27
N VAL A 250 12.89 -11.47 -7.14
CA VAL A 250 13.79 -11.41 -5.97
C VAL A 250 14.26 -9.97 -5.69
N LYS A 251 14.64 -9.23 -6.74
CA LYS A 251 15.12 -7.85 -6.59
C LYS A 251 14.02 -6.89 -6.14
N SER A 252 12.82 -7.03 -6.69
CA SER A 252 11.65 -6.23 -6.31
C SER A 252 11.21 -6.55 -4.88
N GLU A 253 11.28 -7.82 -4.48
CA GLU A 253 11.05 -8.28 -3.11
C GLU A 253 12.05 -7.64 -2.13
N GLU A 254 13.35 -7.70 -2.42
CA GLU A 254 14.38 -7.05 -1.58
C GLU A 254 14.15 -5.54 -1.46
N THR A 255 13.77 -4.89 -2.56
CA THR A 255 13.51 -3.44 -2.61
C THR A 255 12.32 -3.07 -1.72
N ILE A 256 11.19 -3.78 -1.82
CA ILE A 256 10.02 -3.49 -0.98
C ILE A 256 10.29 -3.80 0.49
N LEU A 257 11.04 -4.87 0.79
CA LEU A 257 11.43 -5.19 2.16
C LEU A 257 12.30 -4.08 2.76
N SER A 258 13.29 -3.60 2.01
CA SER A 258 14.12 -2.45 2.42
C SER A 258 13.29 -1.19 2.65
N PHE A 259 12.36 -0.88 1.74
CA PHE A 259 11.43 0.23 1.91
C PHE A 259 10.57 0.09 3.18
N ILE A 260 10.05 -1.10 3.45
CA ILE A 260 9.23 -1.39 4.65
C ILE A 260 10.04 -1.20 5.95
N GLU A 261 11.30 -1.62 5.98
CA GLU A 261 12.14 -1.41 7.17
C GLU A 261 12.48 0.08 7.38
N ASN A 262 12.73 0.82 6.29
CA ASN A 262 12.95 2.27 6.36
C ASN A 262 11.73 3.03 6.92
N ILE A 263 10.52 2.72 6.46
CA ILE A 263 9.31 3.40 6.96
C ILE A 263 9.03 3.06 8.43
N LYS A 264 9.33 1.83 8.89
CA LYS A 264 9.18 1.47 10.31
C LYS A 264 10.12 2.28 11.19
N HIS A 265 11.36 2.47 10.75
CA HIS A 265 12.32 3.30 11.47
C HIS A 265 11.83 4.76 11.58
N ASN A 266 11.35 5.33 10.47
CA ASN A 266 10.84 6.70 10.43
C ASN A 266 9.55 6.88 11.27
N CYS A 267 8.69 5.87 11.32
CA CYS A 267 7.48 5.89 12.16
C CYS A 267 7.79 5.77 13.65
N ALA A 268 8.86 5.06 14.02
CA ALA A 268 9.28 4.90 15.41
C ALA A 268 9.94 6.18 15.96
N THR A 269 10.71 6.89 15.14
CA THR A 269 11.38 8.15 15.53
C THR A 269 10.40 9.31 15.67
N SER A 270 9.34 9.38 14.85
CA SER A 270 8.31 10.44 14.94
C SER A 270 7.46 10.38 16.22
N ASN A 271 7.42 9.24 16.91
CA ASN A 271 6.63 9.04 18.14
C ASN A 271 7.38 9.40 19.43
N LYS A 272 8.67 9.75 19.35
CA LYS A 272 9.42 10.24 20.51
C LYS A 272 9.23 11.76 20.62
N LEU A 273 8.32 12.19 21.50
CA LEU A 273 8.25 13.60 21.90
C LEU A 273 9.62 14.02 22.47
N PRO A 274 10.12 15.24 22.19
CA PRO A 274 11.33 15.73 22.82
C PRO A 274 11.09 15.81 24.34
N VAL A 275 11.91 15.08 25.10
CA VAL A 275 11.98 15.25 26.55
C VAL A 275 12.58 16.64 26.80
N ILE A 276 11.74 17.61 27.13
CA ILE A 276 12.20 18.91 27.61
C ILE A 276 12.65 18.70 29.04
N GLU A 277 13.95 18.47 29.25
CA GLU A 277 14.54 18.60 30.57
C GLU A 277 14.48 20.07 30.99
N LEU A 278 13.53 20.38 31.88
CA LEU A 278 13.53 21.65 32.59
C LEU A 278 14.76 21.69 33.50
N LYS A 279 15.77 22.47 33.11
CA LYS A 279 16.90 22.77 33.98
C LYS A 279 16.38 23.46 35.24
N PRO A 280 16.79 23.03 36.44
CA PRO A 280 16.44 23.73 37.67
C PRO A 280 17.05 25.15 37.61
N SER A 281 16.20 26.14 37.88
CA SER A 281 16.62 27.53 38.04
C SER A 281 17.60 27.65 39.20
N LEU A 282 18.76 28.24 38.93
CA LEU A 282 19.75 28.67 39.93
C LEU A 282 19.21 29.85 40.74
#